data_AF-A0A2R7NYG2-F1
#
_entry.id   AF-A0A2R7NYG2-F1
#
_cell.length_a   1.000
_cell.length_b   1.000
_cell.length_c   1.000
_cell.angle_alpha   90.00
_cell.angle_beta   90.00
_cell.angle_gamma   90.00
#
_symmetry.space_group_name_H-M   'P 1'
#
loop_
_entity.id
_entity.type
_entity.pdbx_description
1 polymer ?
#
loop_
_entity_poly.entity_id
_entity_poly.type
_entity_poly.pdbx_seq_one_letter_code
_entity_poly.pdbx_strand_id
1 'polypeptide(L)'
;NGDCEALDRLVLGFGQHLMPALLEVGLPQEKQYEIRDFILSRTYQTLHLPAMPIQDAIELARFLAETASRFSHFSLQAPMIGGPIELATITKHEGFKWVARKHYFNSSLNPGVDHA
;
A
#
# COMPACT_ATOMS: atom_id res chain seq x y z
N ASN A 1 -13.07 4.89 -7.56
CA ASN A 1 -11.68 5.22 -7.24
C ASN A 1 -11.37 4.68 -5.86
N GLY A 2 -10.28 3.91 -5.71
CA GLY A 2 -9.85 3.40 -4.40
C GLY A 2 -9.21 4.50 -3.55
N ASP A 3 -9.08 4.24 -2.25
CA ASP A 3 -8.35 5.11 -1.32
C ASP A 3 -6.84 4.87 -1.49
N CYS A 4 -6.17 5.74 -2.27
CA CYS A 4 -4.73 5.67 -2.53
C CYS A 4 -3.94 6.72 -1.73
N GLU A 5 -4.60 7.57 -0.95
CA GLU A 5 -4.01 8.79 -0.36
C GLU A 5 -2.79 8.47 0.51
N ALA A 6 -2.85 7.37 1.27
CA ALA A 6 -1.75 6.91 2.11
C ALA A 6 -0.50 6.56 1.28
N LEU A 7 -0.69 5.81 0.20
CA LEU A 7 0.38 5.29 -0.64
C LEU A 7 0.94 6.39 -1.55
N ASP A 8 0.08 7.29 -2.04
CA ASP A 8 0.49 8.46 -2.82
C ASP A 8 1.39 9.37 -1.97
N ARG A 9 1.01 9.66 -0.72
CA ARG A 9 1.87 10.43 0.19
C ARG A 9 3.19 9.74 0.49
N LEU A 10 3.17 8.43 0.67
CA LEU A 10 4.37 7.65 0.99
C LEU A 10 5.35 7.57 -0.20
N VAL A 11 4.85 7.34 -1.41
CA VAL A 11 5.67 7.07 -2.60
C VAL A 11 5.90 8.34 -3.43
N LEU A 12 4.89 9.17 -3.63
CA LEU A 12 4.97 10.40 -4.42
C LEU A 12 5.41 11.59 -3.56
N GLY A 13 5.27 11.50 -2.23
CA GLY A 13 5.54 12.58 -1.28
C GLY A 13 4.38 13.56 -1.10
N PHE A 14 3.27 13.39 -1.81
CA PHE A 14 2.08 14.22 -1.69
C PHE A 14 0.80 13.46 -2.03
N GLY A 15 -0.33 13.94 -1.50
CA GLY A 15 -1.67 13.38 -1.77
C GLY A 15 -2.44 14.13 -2.85
N GLN A 16 -3.65 13.68 -3.15
CA GLN A 16 -4.46 14.18 -4.28
C GLN A 16 -4.82 15.68 -4.21
N HIS A 17 -4.74 16.28 -3.02
CA HIS A 17 -5.16 17.66 -2.77
C HIS A 17 -4.05 18.70 -3.02
N LEU A 18 -2.80 18.28 -3.29
CA LEU A 18 -1.70 19.23 -3.47
C LEU A 18 -1.95 20.20 -4.63
N MET A 19 -2.28 19.69 -5.82
CA MET A 19 -2.47 20.53 -7.00
C MET A 19 -3.68 21.46 -6.87
N PRO A 20 -4.87 21.00 -6.44
CA PRO A 20 -5.99 21.89 -6.13
C PRO A 20 -5.61 23.03 -5.16
N ALA A 21 -4.93 22.70 -4.06
CA ALA A 21 -4.51 23.70 -3.07
C ALA A 21 -3.52 24.74 -3.64
N LEU A 22 -2.62 24.32 -4.54
CA LEU A 22 -1.71 25.24 -5.23
C LEU A 22 -2.45 26.16 -6.21
N LEU A 23 -3.41 25.64 -6.96
CA LEU A 23 -4.25 26.46 -7.86
C LEU A 23 -5.07 27.49 -7.08
N GLU A 24 -5.59 27.12 -5.91
CA GLU A 24 -6.35 28.03 -5.03
C GLU A 24 -5.52 29.24 -4.56
N VAL A 25 -4.21 29.09 -4.39
CA VAL A 25 -3.31 30.19 -3.99
C VAL A 25 -2.73 30.98 -5.18
N GLY A 26 -3.20 30.71 -6.40
CA GLY A 26 -2.85 31.49 -7.59
C GLY A 26 -1.76 30.87 -8.48
N LEU A 27 -1.49 29.57 -8.36
CA LEU A 27 -0.63 28.86 -9.30
C LEU A 27 -1.25 28.85 -10.71
N PRO A 28 -0.52 29.22 -11.77
CA PRO A 28 -1.07 29.19 -13.13
C PRO A 28 -1.43 27.76 -13.57
N GLN A 29 -2.65 27.57 -14.06
CA GLN A 29 -3.16 26.24 -14.43
C GLN A 29 -2.36 25.63 -15.59
N GLU A 30 -1.85 26.45 -16.51
CA GLU A 30 -1.00 26.01 -17.61
C GLU A 30 0.33 25.37 -17.14
N LYS A 31 0.79 25.71 -15.93
CA LYS A 31 2.03 25.16 -15.34
C LYS A 31 1.78 23.96 -14.43
N GLN A 32 0.53 23.53 -14.24
CA GLN A 32 0.17 22.50 -13.27
C GLN A 32 0.96 21.18 -13.50
N TYR A 33 1.14 20.78 -14.76
CA TYR A 33 1.85 19.54 -15.09
C TYR A 33 3.36 19.67 -14.88
N GLU A 34 3.95 20.77 -15.33
CA GLU A 34 5.39 21.06 -15.12
C GLU A 34 5.75 21.06 -13.64
N ILE A 35 4.93 21.71 -12.80
CA ILE A 35 5.16 21.80 -11.36
C ILE A 35 4.94 20.46 -10.69
N ARG A 36 3.88 19.72 -11.06
CA ARG A 36 3.64 18.37 -10.56
C ARG A 36 4.83 17.46 -10.85
N ASP A 37 5.34 17.49 -12.09
CA ASP A 37 6.47 16.67 -12.52
C ASP A 37 7.76 17.10 -11.82
N PHE A 38 7.96 18.40 -11.61
CA PHE A 38 9.07 18.92 -10.81
C PHE A 38 9.00 18.41 -9.36
N ILE A 39 7.84 18.50 -8.70
CA ILE A 39 7.67 18.02 -7.32
C ILE A 39 7.93 16.51 -7.27
N LEU A 40 7.30 15.72 -8.15
CA LEU A 40 7.52 14.28 -8.25
C LEU A 40 9.00 13.94 -8.42
N SER A 41 9.74 14.67 -9.27
CA SER A 41 11.18 14.44 -9.46
C SER A 41 12.02 14.66 -8.20
N ARG A 42 11.49 15.35 -7.19
CA ARG A 42 12.16 15.67 -5.93
C ARG A 42 11.65 14.87 -4.75
N THR A 43 10.40 14.45 -4.77
CA THR A 43 9.73 13.84 -3.63
C THR A 43 9.43 12.36 -3.82
N TYR A 44 9.52 11.83 -5.05
CA TYR A 44 9.31 10.42 -5.31
C TYR A 44 10.33 9.56 -4.56
N GLN A 45 9.85 8.58 -3.80
CA GLN A 45 10.65 7.63 -3.08
C GLN A 45 10.52 6.23 -3.71
N THR A 46 11.65 5.71 -4.20
CA THR A 46 11.73 4.31 -4.61
C THR A 46 11.72 3.42 -3.38
N LEU A 47 10.69 2.59 -3.25
CA LEU A 47 10.58 1.57 -2.20
C LEU A 47 10.94 0.16 -2.66
N HIS A 48 11.20 -0.04 -3.95
CA HIS A 48 11.50 -1.34 -4.53
C HIS A 48 12.91 -1.40 -5.11
N LEU A 49 13.50 -2.60 -5.09
CA LEU A 49 14.79 -2.89 -5.70
C LEU A 49 14.56 -3.80 -6.92
N PRO A 50 15.27 -3.60 -8.04
CA PRO A 50 15.33 -4.59 -9.11
C PRO A 50 15.80 -5.93 -8.55
N ALA A 51 15.14 -7.03 -8.91
CA ALA A 51 15.40 -8.37 -8.37
C ALA A 51 15.29 -8.47 -6.83
N MET A 52 14.34 -7.74 -6.23
CA MET A 52 14.01 -7.83 -4.81
C MET A 52 13.82 -9.30 -4.37
N PRO A 53 14.52 -9.76 -3.31
CA PRO A 53 14.28 -11.05 -2.70
C PRO A 53 12.80 -11.23 -2.33
N ILE A 54 12.27 -12.44 -2.48
CA ILE A 54 10.84 -12.70 -2.24
C ILE A 54 10.40 -12.30 -0.83
N GLN A 55 11.28 -12.47 0.18
CA GLN A 55 10.99 -12.11 1.56
C GLN A 55 10.83 -10.59 1.73
N ASP A 56 11.70 -9.80 1.11
CA ASP A 56 11.60 -8.34 1.14
C ASP A 56 10.33 -7.86 0.42
N ALA A 57 9.96 -8.52 -0.69
CA ALA A 57 8.73 -8.21 -1.42
C ALA A 57 7.46 -8.53 -0.60
N ILE A 58 7.48 -9.63 0.14
CA ILE A 58 6.44 -10.01 1.09
C ILE A 58 6.29 -8.92 2.17
N GLU A 59 7.40 -8.48 2.74
CA GLU A 59 7.42 -7.48 3.82
C GLU A 59 6.98 -6.10 3.32
N LEU A 60 7.44 -5.68 2.14
CA LEU A 60 6.99 -4.46 1.50
C LEU A 60 5.49 -4.50 1.22
N ALA A 61 4.98 -5.59 0.64
CA ALA A 61 3.55 -5.74 0.36
C ALA A 61 2.70 -5.66 1.65
N ARG A 62 3.14 -6.31 2.72
CA ARG A 62 2.50 -6.21 4.04
C ARG A 62 2.52 -4.77 4.56
N PHE A 63 3.67 -4.11 4.52
CA PHE A 63 3.83 -2.73 4.97
C PHE A 63 2.89 -1.77 4.24
N LEU A 64 2.80 -1.87 2.90
CA LEU A 64 1.91 -1.02 2.10
C LEU A 64 0.43 -1.27 2.43
N ALA A 65 0.02 -2.53 2.55
CA ALA A 65 -1.35 -2.89 2.90
C ALA A 65 -1.73 -2.41 4.32
N GLU A 66 -0.83 -2.58 5.30
CA GLU A 66 -1.02 -2.10 6.67
C GLU A 66 -1.07 -0.57 6.72
N THR A 67 -0.22 0.11 5.96
CA THR A 67 -0.19 1.57 5.89
C THR A 67 -1.51 2.11 5.36
N ALA A 68 -1.99 1.57 4.25
CA ALA A 68 -3.27 1.97 3.66
C ALA A 68 -4.44 1.68 4.59
N SER A 69 -4.48 0.49 5.20
CA SER A 69 -5.53 0.12 6.15
C SER A 69 -5.55 1.03 7.39
N ARG A 70 -4.39 1.27 8.01
CA ARG A 70 -4.29 2.14 9.19
C ARG A 70 -4.62 3.58 8.84
N PHE A 71 -4.15 4.07 7.69
CA PHE A 71 -4.49 5.42 7.22
C PHE A 71 -5.99 5.57 7.02
N SER A 72 -6.65 4.61 6.36
CA SER A 72 -8.11 4.63 6.15
C SER A 72 -8.89 4.52 7.48
N HIS A 73 -8.35 3.80 8.47
CA HIS A 73 -8.95 3.70 9.81
C HIS A 73 -8.85 5.01 10.61
N PHE A 74 -7.74 5.73 10.49
CA PHE A 74 -7.48 6.96 11.24
C PHE A 74 -7.84 8.24 10.47
N SER A 75 -8.07 8.16 9.16
CA SER A 75 -8.62 9.28 8.41
C SER A 75 -10.06 9.51 8.89
N LEU A 76 -10.44 10.77 9.12
CA LEU A 76 -11.83 11.14 9.50
C LEU A 76 -12.81 10.98 8.32
N GLN A 77 -12.42 10.20 7.30
CA GLN A 77 -13.19 9.88 6.11
C GLN A 77 -13.85 8.51 6.29
N ALA A 78 -14.73 8.13 5.36
CA ALA A 78 -15.32 6.80 5.40
C ALA A 78 -14.20 5.74 5.31
N PRO A 79 -14.16 4.74 6.21
CA PRO A 79 -13.13 3.72 6.17
C PRO A 79 -13.37 2.81 4.96
N MET A 80 -12.56 2.98 3.92
CA MET A 80 -12.65 2.24 2.66
C MET A 80 -11.77 1.00 2.65
N ILE A 81 -10.73 0.98 3.48
CA ILE A 81 -9.78 -0.14 3.60
C ILE A 81 -9.82 -0.65 5.03
N GLY A 82 -10.21 -1.91 5.20
CA GLY A 82 -10.35 -2.50 6.53
C GLY A 82 -10.21 -4.01 6.54
N GLY A 83 -10.35 -4.56 7.74
CA GLY A 83 -10.21 -5.98 8.00
C GLY A 83 -8.74 -6.44 8.06
N PRO A 84 -8.49 -7.63 8.61
CA PRO A 84 -7.12 -8.13 8.72
C PRO A 84 -6.52 -8.47 7.32
N ILE A 85 -5.21 -8.54 7.21
CA ILE A 85 -4.51 -8.74 5.93
C ILE A 85 -4.21 -10.23 5.72
N GLU A 86 -4.49 -10.73 4.52
CA GLU A 86 -4.02 -12.05 4.05
C GLU A 86 -2.98 -11.84 2.96
N LEU A 87 -1.96 -12.69 2.94
CA LEU A 87 -0.81 -12.53 2.07
C LEU A 87 -0.46 -13.87 1.43
N ALA A 88 -0.19 -13.86 0.13
CA ALA A 88 0.25 -15.01 -0.64
C ALA A 88 1.33 -14.61 -1.64
N THR A 89 2.18 -15.55 -1.99
CA THR A 89 3.15 -15.42 -3.08
C THR A 89 2.79 -16.34 -4.23
N ILE A 90 3.18 -15.93 -5.45
CA ILE A 90 3.13 -16.78 -6.64
C ILE A 90 4.50 -16.67 -7.30
N THR A 91 5.26 -17.77 -7.32
CA THR A 91 6.56 -17.82 -8.01
C THR A 91 6.55 -18.88 -9.09
N LYS A 92 7.44 -18.74 -10.08
CA LYS A 92 7.58 -19.72 -11.17
C LYS A 92 7.87 -21.14 -10.67
N HIS A 93 8.68 -21.27 -9.61
CA HIS A 93 9.16 -22.56 -9.13
C HIS A 93 8.28 -23.17 -8.04
N GLU A 94 7.62 -22.35 -7.22
CA GLU A 94 6.84 -22.82 -6.07
C GLU A 94 5.33 -22.70 -6.28
N GLY A 95 4.89 -22.03 -7.36
CA GLY A 95 3.49 -21.75 -7.61
C GLY A 95 2.89 -20.85 -6.53
N PHE A 96 1.60 -21.02 -6.27
CA PHE A 96 0.89 -20.28 -5.23
C PHE A 96 1.21 -20.81 -3.83
N LYS A 97 1.57 -19.92 -2.90
CA LYS A 97 1.80 -20.23 -1.49
C LYS A 97 1.18 -19.17 -0.59
N TRP A 98 0.46 -19.59 0.45
CA TRP A 98 0.02 -18.67 1.50
C TRP A 98 1.20 -18.31 2.41
N VAL A 99 1.36 -17.01 2.67
CA VAL A 99 2.34 -16.46 3.61
C VAL A 99 1.68 -16.10 4.94
N ALA A 100 0.47 -15.54 4.88
CA ALA A 100 -0.35 -15.24 6.05
C ALA A 100 -1.82 -15.45 5.70
N ARG A 101 -2.54 -16.20 6.54
CA ARG A 101 -3.95 -16.54 6.36
C ARG A 101 -4.75 -16.24 7.61
N LYS A 102 -5.97 -15.77 7.40
CA LYS A 102 -6.98 -15.81 8.45
C LYS A 102 -7.55 -17.21 8.48
N HIS A 103 -7.32 -17.88 9.58
CA HIS A 103 -8.18 -18.98 9.97
C HIS A 103 -9.35 -18.38 10.75
N TYR A 104 -10.58 -18.85 10.53
CA TYR A 104 -11.75 -18.44 11.34
C TYR A 104 -11.60 -18.84 12.81
N PHE A 105 -10.56 -19.62 13.12
CA PHE A 105 -10.20 -20.15 14.41
C PHE A 105 -8.68 -20.12 14.56
N ASN A 106 -8.18 -19.98 15.79
CA ASN A 106 -6.75 -20.15 16.03
C ASN A 106 -6.41 -21.65 15.95
N SER A 107 -5.43 -22.02 15.11
CA SER A 107 -4.97 -23.41 14.98
C SER A 107 -4.39 -23.95 16.29
N SER A 108 -3.87 -23.10 17.18
CA SER A 108 -3.46 -23.52 18.53
C SER A 108 -4.64 -23.84 19.45
N LEU A 109 -5.82 -23.26 19.18
CA LEU A 109 -7.07 -23.56 19.90
C LEU A 109 -7.83 -24.72 19.28
N ASN A 110 -7.50 -25.12 18.04
CA ASN A 110 -8.11 -26.23 17.32
C ASN A 110 -7.03 -26.97 16.52
N PRO A 111 -6.06 -27.62 17.19
CA PRO A 111 -5.04 -28.40 16.51
C PRO A 111 -5.72 -29.58 15.82
N GLY A 112 -5.56 -29.70 14.50
CA GLY A 112 -6.08 -30.84 13.75
C GLY A 112 -5.47 -32.14 14.26
N VAL A 113 -6.27 -33.19 14.36
CA VAL A 113 -5.75 -34.55 14.57
C VAL A 113 -5.12 -34.98 13.26
N ASP A 114 -3.81 -35.24 13.28
CA ASP A 114 -3.06 -35.65 12.09
C ASP A 114 -3.51 -37.07 11.70
N HIS A 115 -4.40 -37.16 10.72
CA HIS A 115 -4.78 -38.43 10.11
C HIS A 115 -3.81 -38.71 8.96
N ALA A 116 -2.59 -39.10 9.33
CA ALA A 116 -1.64 -39.72 8.41
C ALA A 116 -2.10 -41.12 8.01
#